data_AF-A0A523WM32-F1
#
_entry.id   AF-A0A523WM32-F1
#
_cell.length_a   1.000
_cell.length_b   1.000
_cell.length_c   1.000
_cell.angle_alpha   90.00
_cell.angle_beta   90.00
_cell.angle_gamma   90.00
#
_symmetry.space_group_name_H-M   'P 1'
#
loop_
_entity.id
_entity.type
_entity.pdbx_description
1 polymer ?
#
loop_
_entity_poly.entity_id
_entity_poly.type
_entity_poly.pdbx_seq_one_letter_code
_entity_poly.pdbx_strand_id
1 'polypeptide(L)'
;MAHKSREKASRGKESLRDLPSVEKLLQTPQLAKLVAAWSQPLVADYVREVIDSSRKDVSRGKSVPTVEEIVTRVKNELDGYTRHFLNRVINGTGIIIHTNLGRSPLGEEVLSHMSEIACGYSNLEYDLELGKRGKRGTHIYELLNKLIGCEASLAVNNNAAAVFLILSTLAKKREVIVSRGELVQI
;
A
#
# COMPACT_ATOMS: atom_id res chain seq x y z
N MET A 1 -66.78 -31.56 -3.14
CA MET A 1 -66.39 -30.90 -1.87
C MET A 1 -65.23 -31.71 -1.29
N ALA A 2 -64.06 -31.22 -0.94
CA ALA A 2 -63.62 -29.86 -0.67
C ALA A 2 -62.20 -29.63 -1.23
N HIS A 3 -62.03 -28.53 -1.94
CA HIS A 3 -60.74 -27.97 -2.33
C HIS A 3 -60.00 -27.52 -1.06
N LYS A 4 -58.79 -28.04 -0.83
CA LYS A 4 -57.85 -27.43 0.11
C LYS A 4 -57.31 -26.14 -0.53
N SER A 5 -57.77 -25.02 0.03
CA SER A 5 -57.32 -23.66 -0.25
C SER A 5 -55.81 -23.53 -0.03
N ARG A 6 -55.11 -23.07 -1.06
CA ARG A 6 -53.72 -22.59 -0.95
C ARG A 6 -53.73 -21.30 -0.13
N GLU A 7 -53.20 -21.35 1.08
CA GLU A 7 -52.81 -20.15 1.84
C GLU A 7 -51.72 -19.39 1.08
N LYS A 8 -52.09 -18.24 0.53
CA LYS A 8 -51.13 -17.20 0.11
C LYS A 8 -50.53 -16.59 1.36
N ALA A 9 -49.30 -16.96 1.71
CA ALA A 9 -48.51 -16.22 2.68
C ALA A 9 -48.27 -14.80 2.14
N SER A 10 -48.83 -13.80 2.83
CA SER A 10 -48.60 -12.39 2.52
C SER A 10 -47.16 -12.03 2.87
N ARG A 11 -46.29 -11.94 1.87
CA ARG A 11 -44.96 -11.33 2.00
C ARG A 11 -45.17 -9.84 2.26
N GLY A 12 -45.05 -9.40 3.51
CA GLY A 12 -45.12 -7.99 3.88
C GLY A 12 -44.09 -7.18 3.07
N LYS A 13 -44.45 -5.96 2.68
CA LYS A 13 -43.53 -5.03 2.01
C LYS A 13 -42.30 -4.82 2.90
N GLU A 14 -41.18 -5.42 2.54
CA GLU A 14 -39.89 -5.18 3.17
C GLU A 14 -39.60 -3.67 3.12
N SER A 15 -39.30 -3.10 4.29
CA SER A 15 -39.20 -1.66 4.52
C SER A 15 -37.74 -1.28 4.74
N LEU A 16 -37.39 -0.03 4.47
CA LEU A 16 -36.06 0.53 4.81
C LEU A 16 -35.75 0.42 6.32
N ARG A 17 -36.76 0.23 7.16
CA ARG A 17 -36.62 -0.02 8.61
C ARG A 17 -36.08 -1.40 8.96
N ASP A 18 -36.16 -2.36 8.05
CA ASP A 18 -35.71 -3.73 8.27
C ASP A 18 -34.20 -3.89 8.06
N LEU A 19 -33.52 -2.85 7.56
CA LEU A 19 -32.06 -2.82 7.49
C LEU A 19 -31.44 -2.76 8.89
N PRO A 20 -30.46 -3.63 9.21
CA PRO A 20 -29.83 -3.65 10.51
C PRO A 20 -29.02 -2.36 10.76
N SER A 21 -28.94 -1.95 12.03
CA SER A 21 -28.10 -0.81 12.42
C SER A 21 -26.62 -1.15 12.28
N VAL A 22 -25.81 -0.13 11.95
CA VAL A 22 -24.35 -0.25 11.86
C VAL A 22 -23.76 -0.80 13.15
N GLU A 23 -24.26 -0.33 14.31
CA GLU A 23 -23.80 -0.80 15.62
C GLU A 23 -24.09 -2.29 15.85
N LYS A 24 -25.29 -2.77 15.49
CA LYS A 24 -25.64 -4.18 15.60
C LYS A 24 -24.80 -5.05 14.66
N LEU A 25 -24.48 -4.55 13.46
CA LEU A 25 -23.60 -5.23 12.53
C LEU A 25 -22.17 -5.34 13.09
N LEU A 26 -21.62 -4.27 13.63
CA LEU A 26 -20.27 -4.27 14.21
C LEU A 26 -20.12 -5.24 15.39
N GLN A 27 -21.21 -5.55 16.10
CA GLN A 27 -21.24 -6.55 17.18
C GLN A 27 -21.35 -8.01 16.69
N THR A 28 -21.53 -8.25 15.38
CA THR A 28 -21.54 -9.61 14.85
C THR A 28 -20.16 -10.26 14.96
N PRO A 29 -20.06 -11.57 15.28
CA PRO A 29 -18.78 -12.25 15.42
C PRO A 29 -17.86 -12.12 14.19
N GLN A 30 -18.44 -12.07 12.99
CA GLN A 30 -17.72 -11.96 11.73
C GLN A 30 -17.10 -10.57 11.55
N LEU A 31 -17.86 -9.50 11.82
CA LEU A 31 -17.31 -8.13 11.73
C LEU A 31 -16.40 -7.80 12.91
N ALA A 32 -16.63 -8.36 14.10
CA ALA A 32 -15.72 -8.22 15.24
C ALA A 32 -14.32 -8.79 14.92
N LYS A 33 -14.24 -9.91 14.19
CA LYS A 33 -12.96 -10.45 13.68
C LYS A 33 -12.29 -9.49 12.69
N LEU A 34 -13.05 -8.86 11.80
CA LEU A 34 -12.51 -7.84 10.89
C LEU A 34 -12.03 -6.61 11.66
N VAL A 35 -12.77 -6.15 12.67
CA VAL A 35 -12.36 -5.04 13.55
C VAL A 35 -11.07 -5.37 14.29
N ALA A 36 -10.88 -6.61 14.75
CA ALA A 36 -9.65 -7.04 15.40
C ALA A 36 -8.45 -7.13 14.43
N ALA A 37 -8.69 -7.52 13.17
CA ALA A 37 -7.67 -7.55 12.12
C ALA A 37 -7.32 -6.15 11.58
N TRP A 38 -8.29 -5.22 11.64
CA TRP A 38 -8.20 -3.86 11.15
C TRP A 38 -8.38 -2.87 12.31
N SER A 39 -9.05 -1.74 12.04
CA SER A 39 -9.49 -0.79 13.06
C SER A 39 -11.01 -0.63 13.00
N GLN A 40 -11.62 -0.38 14.15
CA GLN A 40 -13.07 -0.16 14.24
C GLN A 40 -13.57 1.00 13.35
N PRO A 41 -12.86 2.15 13.24
CA PRO A 41 -13.26 3.22 12.33
C PRO A 41 -13.33 2.77 10.88
N LEU A 42 -12.31 2.04 10.39
CA LEU A 42 -12.25 1.58 9.01
C LEU A 42 -13.41 0.63 8.69
N VAL A 43 -13.64 -0.38 9.54
CA VAL A 43 -14.72 -1.35 9.32
C VAL A 43 -16.09 -0.66 9.40
N ALA A 44 -16.26 0.31 10.31
CA ALA A 44 -17.50 1.06 10.43
C ALA A 44 -17.81 1.88 9.17
N ASP A 45 -16.79 2.45 8.51
CA ASP A 45 -16.97 3.18 7.25
C ASP A 45 -17.47 2.27 6.14
N TYR A 46 -16.84 1.10 5.94
CA TYR A 46 -17.32 0.11 4.96
C TYR A 46 -18.73 -0.41 5.27
N VAL A 47 -19.05 -0.65 6.56
CA VAL A 47 -20.42 -1.03 6.95
C VAL A 47 -21.43 0.05 6.59
N ARG A 48 -21.09 1.33 6.81
CA ARG A 48 -21.95 2.46 6.40
C ARG A 48 -22.14 2.51 4.89
N GLU A 49 -21.07 2.37 4.12
CA GLU A 49 -21.12 2.37 2.65
C GLU A 49 -22.01 1.23 2.11
N VAL A 50 -21.83 0.01 2.62
CA VAL A 50 -22.66 -1.15 2.24
C VAL A 50 -24.12 -0.93 2.63
N ILE A 51 -24.40 -0.36 3.80
CA ILE A 51 -25.77 -0.05 4.24
C ILE A 51 -26.39 1.05 3.39
N ASP A 52 -25.65 2.10 3.04
CA ASP A 52 -26.13 3.18 2.17
C ASP A 52 -26.39 2.69 0.75
N SER A 53 -25.55 1.79 0.23
CA SER A 53 -25.79 1.09 -1.03
C SER A 53 -27.05 0.21 -0.94
N SER A 54 -27.22 -0.52 0.15
CA SER A 54 -28.39 -1.37 0.40
C SER A 54 -29.68 -0.56 0.53
N ARG A 55 -29.65 0.63 1.15
CA ARG A 55 -30.78 1.58 1.20
C ARG A 55 -31.21 2.00 -0.20
N LYS A 56 -30.25 2.32 -1.08
CA LYS A 56 -30.52 2.68 -2.48
C LYS A 56 -31.14 1.50 -3.23
N ASP A 57 -30.68 0.28 -2.98
CA ASP A 57 -31.20 -0.94 -3.60
C ASP A 57 -32.64 -1.26 -3.16
N VAL A 58 -32.93 -1.18 -1.85
CA VAL A 58 -34.27 -1.43 -1.29
C VAL A 58 -35.27 -0.37 -1.76
N SER A 59 -34.86 0.90 -1.83
CA SER A 59 -35.73 1.97 -2.37
C SER A 59 -36.09 1.78 -3.85
N ARG A 60 -35.28 1.01 -4.59
CA ARG A 60 -35.55 0.58 -5.98
C ARG A 60 -36.35 -0.72 -6.08
N GLY A 61 -36.82 -1.26 -4.96
CA GLY A 61 -37.67 -2.45 -4.90
C GLY A 61 -36.92 -3.78 -4.82
N LYS A 62 -35.60 -3.78 -4.56
CA LYS A 62 -34.89 -5.02 -4.21
C LYS A 62 -35.19 -5.44 -2.77
N SER A 63 -35.00 -6.72 -2.47
CA SER A 63 -35.15 -7.25 -1.11
C SER A 63 -34.10 -6.68 -0.15
N VAL A 64 -34.46 -6.59 1.11
CA VAL A 64 -33.54 -6.23 2.20
C VAL A 64 -32.50 -7.34 2.33
N PRO A 65 -31.20 -7.02 2.25
CA PRO A 65 -30.17 -8.04 2.35
C PRO A 65 -30.09 -8.61 3.76
N THR A 66 -29.76 -9.89 3.88
CA THR A 66 -29.53 -10.51 5.19
C THR A 66 -28.26 -9.97 5.84
N VAL A 67 -28.12 -10.18 7.15
CA VAL A 67 -26.89 -9.81 7.87
C VAL A 67 -25.68 -10.48 7.23
N GLU A 68 -25.79 -11.75 6.86
CA GLU A 68 -24.72 -12.53 6.22
C GLU A 68 -24.33 -11.95 4.85
N GLU A 69 -25.30 -11.48 4.07
CA GLU A 69 -25.04 -10.82 2.78
C GLU A 69 -24.31 -9.48 2.97
N ILE A 70 -24.73 -8.68 3.96
CA ILE A 70 -24.06 -7.42 4.31
C ILE A 70 -22.62 -7.68 4.74
N VAL A 71 -22.40 -8.64 5.66
CA VAL A 71 -21.07 -9.03 6.13
C VAL A 71 -20.19 -9.48 4.97
N THR A 72 -20.73 -10.26 4.03
CA THR A 72 -20.00 -10.72 2.85
C THR A 72 -19.61 -9.57 1.93
N ARG A 73 -20.50 -8.59 1.71
CA ARG A 73 -20.20 -7.38 0.92
C ARG A 73 -19.12 -6.54 1.58
N VAL A 74 -19.23 -6.28 2.89
CA VAL A 74 -18.22 -5.54 3.66
C VAL A 74 -16.86 -6.21 3.56
N LYS A 75 -16.80 -7.54 3.69
CA LYS A 75 -15.56 -8.29 3.53
C LYS A 75 -14.98 -8.13 2.12
N ASN A 76 -15.79 -8.27 1.08
CA ASN A 76 -15.32 -8.15 -0.30
C ASN A 76 -14.80 -6.74 -0.62
N GLU A 77 -15.44 -5.69 -0.10
CA GLU A 77 -14.99 -4.31 -0.27
C GLU A 77 -13.68 -4.04 0.48
N LEU A 78 -13.55 -4.52 1.72
CA LEU A 78 -12.29 -4.48 2.47
C LEU A 78 -11.17 -5.30 1.81
N ASP A 79 -11.47 -6.49 1.29
CA ASP A 79 -10.50 -7.29 0.53
C ASP A 79 -10.07 -6.53 -0.74
N GLY A 80 -11.01 -5.85 -1.40
CA GLY A 80 -10.72 -4.92 -2.51
C GLY A 80 -9.81 -3.77 -2.12
N TYR A 81 -10.02 -3.17 -0.94
CA TYR A 81 -9.16 -2.13 -0.38
C TYR A 81 -7.71 -2.61 -0.26
N THR A 82 -7.49 -3.82 0.26
CA THR A 82 -6.13 -4.36 0.41
C THR A 82 -5.38 -4.59 -0.91
N ARG A 83 -6.10 -4.77 -2.02
CA ARG A 83 -5.49 -4.90 -3.35
C ARG A 83 -4.83 -3.61 -3.84
N HIS A 84 -5.18 -2.46 -3.26
CA HIS A 84 -4.54 -1.19 -3.57
C HIS A 84 -3.17 -1.04 -2.88
N PHE A 85 -2.85 -1.89 -1.90
CA PHE A 85 -1.53 -1.91 -1.30
C PHE A 85 -0.50 -2.55 -2.22
N LEU A 86 0.77 -2.26 -1.94
CA LEU A 86 1.89 -2.96 -2.56
C LEU A 86 1.86 -4.43 -2.12
N ASN A 87 1.76 -5.31 -3.11
CA ASN A 87 1.73 -6.75 -2.92
C ASN A 87 2.93 -7.38 -3.65
N ARG A 88 3.47 -8.47 -3.11
CA ARG A 88 4.48 -9.26 -3.82
C ARG A 88 3.87 -9.84 -5.09
N VAL A 89 4.63 -9.79 -6.18
CA VAL A 89 4.24 -10.35 -7.49
C VAL A 89 5.25 -11.40 -7.96
N ILE A 90 4.81 -12.32 -8.80
CA ILE A 90 5.68 -13.26 -9.52
C ILE A 90 5.97 -12.66 -10.90
N ASN A 91 7.26 -12.41 -11.19
CA ASN A 91 7.67 -11.90 -12.49
C ASN A 91 7.76 -13.04 -13.53
N GLY A 92 6.77 -13.14 -14.41
CA GLY A 92 6.76 -14.06 -15.55
C GLY A 92 7.22 -13.45 -16.88
N THR A 93 7.69 -12.21 -16.90
CA THR A 93 8.04 -11.48 -18.14
C THR A 93 9.44 -11.81 -18.68
N GLY A 94 10.31 -12.39 -17.85
CA GLY A 94 11.73 -12.55 -18.17
C GLY A 94 12.56 -11.26 -18.11
N ILE A 95 11.95 -10.10 -17.84
CA ILE A 95 12.66 -8.82 -17.68
C ILE A 95 13.26 -8.77 -16.28
N ILE A 96 14.59 -8.76 -16.18
CA ILE A 96 15.30 -8.75 -14.89
C ILE A 96 15.15 -7.39 -14.19
N ILE A 97 15.51 -6.28 -14.86
CA ILE A 97 15.34 -4.92 -14.32
C ILE A 97 13.99 -4.36 -14.75
N HIS A 98 12.94 -4.83 -14.10
CA HIS A 98 11.59 -4.41 -14.45
C HIS A 98 11.19 -3.14 -13.69
N THR A 99 11.14 -2.00 -14.39
CA THR A 99 10.85 -0.68 -13.79
C THR A 99 9.51 -0.64 -13.04
N ASN A 100 8.45 -1.20 -13.62
CA ASN A 100 7.13 -1.23 -13.00
C ASN A 100 7.02 -2.21 -11.80
N LEU A 101 7.88 -3.23 -11.72
CA LEU A 101 7.84 -4.22 -10.63
C LEU A 101 8.89 -3.95 -9.54
N GLY A 102 9.49 -2.76 -9.54
CA GLY A 102 10.42 -2.36 -8.47
C GLY A 102 11.90 -2.64 -8.74
N ARG A 103 12.30 -2.90 -10.00
CA ARG A 103 13.69 -3.06 -10.43
C ARG A 103 14.36 -4.28 -9.77
N SER A 104 15.51 -4.10 -9.12
CA SER A 104 16.27 -5.20 -8.54
C SER A 104 15.67 -5.63 -7.20
N PRO A 105 15.28 -6.91 -7.03
CA PRO A 105 15.01 -7.44 -5.69
C PRO A 105 16.31 -7.45 -4.86
N LEU A 106 16.15 -7.48 -3.53
CA LEU A 106 17.26 -7.60 -2.58
C LEU A 106 17.41 -9.05 -2.13
N GLY A 107 18.65 -9.48 -1.90
CA GLY A 107 18.96 -10.80 -1.33
C GLY A 107 18.57 -10.90 0.15
N GLU A 108 18.35 -12.13 0.63
CA GLU A 108 17.92 -12.40 2.01
C GLU A 108 18.92 -11.87 3.05
N GLU A 109 20.22 -12.01 2.79
CA GLU A 109 21.30 -11.50 3.65
C GLU A 109 21.22 -9.97 3.82
N VAL A 110 21.02 -9.25 2.72
CA VAL A 110 20.89 -7.77 2.72
C VAL A 110 19.65 -7.35 3.52
N LEU A 111 18.52 -8.05 3.31
CA LEU A 111 17.27 -7.77 4.03
C LEU A 111 17.40 -8.05 5.53
N SER A 112 18.08 -9.13 5.91
CA SER A 112 18.33 -9.49 7.31
C SER A 112 19.14 -8.39 8.02
N HIS A 113 20.24 -7.95 7.42
CA HIS A 113 21.06 -6.87 7.98
C HIS A 113 20.32 -5.54 8.03
N MET A 114 19.55 -5.19 7.00
CA MET A 114 18.69 -3.99 7.02
C MET A 114 17.67 -4.04 8.15
N SER A 115 17.04 -5.19 8.37
CA SER A 115 16.07 -5.38 9.44
C SER A 115 16.71 -5.23 10.82
N GLU A 116 17.90 -5.79 11.03
CA GLU A 116 18.64 -5.66 12.29
C GLU A 116 18.92 -4.18 12.61
N ILE A 117 19.47 -3.44 11.66
CA ILE A 117 19.81 -2.01 11.84
C ILE A 117 18.55 -1.14 12.00
N ALA A 118 17.46 -1.45 11.29
CA ALA A 118 16.23 -0.66 11.33
C ALA A 118 15.41 -0.86 12.62
N CYS A 119 15.57 -1.99 13.31
CA CYS A 119 14.85 -2.28 14.56
C CYS A 119 15.46 -1.61 15.81
N GLY A 120 16.54 -0.84 15.67
CA GLY A 120 17.24 -0.23 16.79
C GLY A 120 17.92 1.09 16.46
N TYR A 121 18.69 1.60 17.42
CA TYR A 121 19.60 2.72 17.17
C TYR A 121 20.86 2.21 16.47
N SER A 122 21.44 3.06 15.62
CA SER A 122 22.67 2.75 14.90
C SER A 122 23.63 3.94 14.91
N ASN A 123 24.88 3.70 14.55
CA ASN A 123 25.92 4.71 14.39
C ASN A 123 25.78 5.52 13.08
N LEU A 124 24.56 5.68 12.56
CA LEU A 124 24.26 6.30 11.26
C LEU A 124 24.95 7.67 11.05
N GLU A 125 25.05 8.47 12.10
CA GLU A 125 25.77 9.75 12.14
C GLU A 125 26.62 9.89 13.41
N TYR A 126 27.15 8.77 13.91
CA TYR A 126 27.94 8.75 15.14
C TYR A 126 29.28 8.06 14.93
N ASP A 127 30.36 8.73 15.29
CA ASP A 127 31.71 8.17 15.25
C ASP A 127 31.99 7.51 16.60
N LEU A 128 32.15 6.18 16.60
CA LEU A 128 32.38 5.39 17.80
C LEU A 128 33.77 5.61 18.39
N GLU A 129 34.78 5.89 17.56
CA GLU A 129 36.16 6.13 18.01
C GLU A 129 36.30 7.51 18.65
N LEU A 130 35.70 8.52 18.03
CA LEU A 130 35.78 9.90 18.51
C LEU A 130 34.68 10.27 19.53
N GLY A 131 33.68 9.40 19.71
CA GLY A 131 32.58 9.63 20.65
C GLY A 131 31.75 10.89 20.34
N LYS A 132 31.57 11.23 19.06
CA LYS A 132 30.89 12.47 18.64
C LYS A 132 30.12 12.29 17.35
N ARG A 133 29.35 13.32 16.97
CA ARG A 133 28.62 13.33 15.69
C ARG A 133 29.57 13.16 14.50
N GLY A 134 29.31 12.14 13.70
CA GLY A 134 30.00 11.82 12.45
C GLY A 134 29.21 12.24 11.22
N LYS A 135 29.79 12.00 10.04
CA LYS A 135 29.10 12.15 8.75
C LYS A 135 28.37 10.86 8.40
N ARG A 136 27.18 11.00 7.83
CA ARG A 136 26.44 9.85 7.28
C ARG A 136 27.19 9.29 6.07
N GLY A 137 27.28 7.96 6.00
CA GLY A 137 27.74 7.28 4.80
C GLY A 137 29.26 7.24 4.58
N THR A 138 30.07 7.66 5.56
CA THR A 138 31.54 7.59 5.46
C THR A 138 32.03 6.21 4.99
N HIS A 139 31.52 5.14 5.59
CA HIS A 139 31.85 3.76 5.21
C HIS A 139 31.47 3.43 3.76
N ILE A 140 30.32 3.92 3.28
CA ILE A 140 29.88 3.70 1.89
C ILE A 140 30.82 4.42 0.92
N TYR A 141 31.22 5.66 1.23
CA TYR A 141 32.09 6.44 0.35
C TYR A 141 33.49 5.83 0.23
N GLU A 142 34.05 5.31 1.33
CA GLU A 142 35.33 4.60 1.29
C GLU A 142 35.27 3.33 0.43
N LEU A 143 34.19 2.56 0.54
CA LEU A 143 33.98 1.36 -0.28
C LEU A 143 33.78 1.71 -1.75
N LEU A 144 32.98 2.74 -2.06
CA LEU A 144 32.76 3.20 -3.43
C LEU A 144 34.06 3.71 -4.06
N ASN A 145 34.85 4.50 -3.33
CA ASN A 145 36.13 5.01 -3.82
C ASN A 145 37.07 3.86 -4.18
N LYS A 146 37.15 2.83 -3.33
CA LYS A 146 37.97 1.63 -3.58
C LYS A 146 37.45 0.80 -4.75
N LEU A 147 36.13 0.61 -4.85
CA LEU A 147 35.51 -0.18 -5.89
C LEU A 147 35.67 0.45 -7.28
N ILE A 148 35.49 1.76 -7.37
CA ILE A 148 35.51 2.52 -8.64
C ILE A 148 36.92 3.00 -8.98
N GLY A 149 37.79 3.18 -7.99
CA GLY A 149 39.11 3.78 -8.16
C GLY A 149 39.08 5.31 -8.29
N CYS A 150 38.12 5.99 -7.64
CA CYS A 150 37.98 7.45 -7.70
C CYS A 150 38.51 8.14 -6.43
N GLU A 151 38.86 9.42 -6.54
CA GLU A 151 39.38 10.22 -5.43
C GLU A 151 38.34 10.47 -4.33
N ALA A 152 37.08 10.65 -4.73
CA ALA A 152 35.95 10.88 -3.84
C ALA A 152 34.64 10.39 -4.47
N SER A 153 33.65 10.11 -3.63
CA SER A 153 32.31 9.69 -4.04
C SER A 153 31.24 10.34 -3.17
N LEU A 154 30.03 10.42 -3.71
CA LEU A 154 28.85 10.91 -3.03
C LEU A 154 27.64 10.09 -3.47
N ALA A 155 26.85 9.62 -2.51
CA ALA A 155 25.58 8.97 -2.75
C ALA A 155 24.44 9.95 -2.41
N VAL A 156 23.49 10.05 -3.32
CA VAL A 156 22.25 10.83 -3.16
C VAL A 156 21.05 9.91 -3.39
N ASN A 157 19.83 10.44 -3.21
CA ASN A 157 18.60 9.67 -3.28
C ASN A 157 18.49 8.75 -4.52
N ASN A 158 18.75 9.29 -5.72
CA ASN A 158 18.75 8.53 -6.97
C ASN A 158 19.58 9.23 -8.05
N ASN A 159 19.72 8.59 -9.22
CA ASN A 159 20.52 9.15 -10.32
C ASN A 159 19.96 10.48 -10.87
N ALA A 160 18.65 10.67 -10.89
CA ALA A 160 18.06 11.94 -11.34
C ALA A 160 18.48 13.10 -10.43
N ALA A 161 18.48 12.88 -9.11
CA ALA A 161 19.00 13.84 -8.15
C ALA A 161 20.51 14.06 -8.32
N ALA A 162 21.28 13.03 -8.68
CA ALA A 162 22.71 13.16 -8.95
C ALA A 162 22.98 14.06 -10.16
N VAL A 163 22.31 13.83 -11.29
CA VAL A 163 22.41 14.68 -12.49
C VAL A 163 22.04 16.12 -12.17
N PHE A 164 20.93 16.32 -11.46
CA PHE A 164 20.51 17.66 -11.02
C PHE A 164 21.57 18.33 -10.14
N LEU A 165 22.10 17.62 -9.14
CA LEU A 165 23.11 18.15 -8.22
C LEU A 165 24.39 18.52 -8.96
N ILE A 166 24.86 17.68 -9.88
CA ILE A 166 26.07 17.92 -10.68
C ILE A 166 25.90 19.19 -11.51
N LEU A 167 24.83 19.29 -12.29
CA LEU A 167 24.59 20.44 -13.18
C LEU A 167 24.37 21.74 -12.39
N SER A 168 23.58 21.68 -11.31
CA SER A 168 23.29 22.86 -10.48
C SER A 168 24.49 23.33 -9.66
N THR A 169 25.47 22.46 -9.39
CA THR A 169 26.68 22.81 -8.65
C THR A 169 27.79 23.29 -9.58
N LEU A 170 28.07 22.57 -10.67
CA LEU A 170 29.23 22.81 -11.52
C LEU A 170 28.95 23.76 -12.69
N ALA A 171 27.70 23.82 -13.16
CA ALA A 171 27.33 24.54 -14.39
C ALA A 171 26.15 25.51 -14.20
N LYS A 172 25.90 25.97 -12.96
CA LYS A 172 24.83 26.93 -12.68
C LYS A 172 24.99 28.20 -13.53
N LYS A 173 23.97 28.50 -14.36
CA LYS A 173 23.98 29.63 -15.31
C LYS A 173 25.14 29.59 -16.31
N ARG A 174 25.66 28.40 -16.62
CA ARG A 174 26.68 28.15 -17.64
C ARG A 174 26.14 27.14 -18.64
N GLU A 175 26.76 27.09 -19.81
CA GLU A 175 26.42 26.10 -20.83
C GLU A 175 27.00 24.73 -20.48
N VAL A 176 26.29 23.68 -20.88
CA VAL A 176 26.71 22.28 -20.76
C VAL A 176 26.55 21.64 -22.13
N ILE A 177 27.65 21.18 -22.70
CA ILE A 177 27.65 20.52 -24.00
C ILE A 177 27.16 19.08 -23.81
N VAL A 178 26.15 18.69 -24.58
CA VAL A 178 25.58 17.34 -24.57
C VAL A 178 25.22 16.96 -26.01
N SER A 179 25.36 15.69 -26.37
CA SER A 179 24.95 15.25 -27.70
C SER A 179 23.43 15.33 -27.82
N ARG A 180 22.91 15.77 -28.98
CA ARG A 180 21.47 15.82 -29.22
C ARG A 180 20.80 14.44 -29.05
N GLY A 181 21.53 13.36 -29.35
CA GLY A 181 21.04 11.99 -29.18
C GLY A 181 20.85 11.58 -27.72
N GLU A 182 21.53 12.22 -26.77
CA GLU A 182 21.41 11.95 -25.33
C GLU A 182 20.24 12.70 -24.68
N LEU A 183 19.62 13.64 -25.41
CA LEU A 183 18.42 14.38 -24.98
C LEU A 183 17.11 13.70 -25.41
N VAL A 184 17.19 12.59 -26.16
CA VAL A 184 16.03 11.85 -26.63
C VAL A 184 15.93 10.55 -25.83
N GLN A 185 14.82 10.36 -25.12
CA GLN A 185 14.50 9.11 -24.45
C GLN A 185 13.32 8.46 -25.18
N ILE A 186 13.50 7.20 -25.63
CA ILE A 186 12.43 6.34 -26.19
C ILE A 186 11.85 5.50 -25.07
#